data_AF-A0A7Y5BS87-F1
#
_entry.id   AF-A0A7Y5BS87-F1
#
_cell.length_a   1.000
_cell.length_b   1.000
_cell.length_c   1.000
_cell.angle_alpha   90.00
_cell.angle_beta   90.00
_cell.angle_gamma   90.00
#
_symmetry.space_group_name_H-M   'P 1'
#
loop_
_entity.id
_entity.type
_entity.pdbx_description
1 polymer ?
#
loop_
_entity_poly.entity_id
_entity_poly.type
_entity_poly.pdbx_seq_one_letter_code
_entity_poly.pdbx_strand_id
1 'polypeptide(L)' 'MKPIREMSQIEVAAYVQTHLQAQGVSVILSGGASVAFYSDNQYVSADLDLVCTLFTKQRIIEEVMHTLGRS' A
#
# COMPACT_ATOMS: atom_id res chain seq x y z
N MET A 1 16.93 -1.14 -1.95
CA MET A 1 15.64 -1.08 -1.22
C MET A 1 15.80 -1.86 0.09
N LYS A 2 15.19 -1.41 1.20
CA LYS A 2 15.24 -2.17 2.47
C LYS A 2 14.48 -3.50 2.32
N PRO A 3 14.87 -4.57 3.03
CA PRO A 3 14.02 -5.75 3.17
C PRO A 3 12.65 -5.36 3.74
N ILE A 4 11.55 -5.98 3.26
CA ILE A 4 10.17 -5.64 3.69
C ILE A 4 10.03 -5.71 5.22
N ARG A 5 10.67 -6.69 5.87
CA ARG A 5 10.65 -6.87 7.34
C ARG A 5 11.28 -5.70 8.13
N GLU A 6 12.07 -4.84 7.46
CA GLU A 6 12.76 -3.68 8.05
C GLU A 6 12.09 -2.36 7.64
N MET A 7 11.01 -2.42 6.87
CA MET A 7 10.24 -1.25 6.47
C MET A 7 9.25 -0.85 7.56
N SER A 8 9.14 0.45 7.79
CA SER A 8 7.98 1.04 8.45
C SER A 8 6.70 0.77 7.65
N GLN A 9 5.55 0.91 8.30
CA GLN A 9 4.24 0.76 7.65
C GLN A 9 4.09 1.67 6.41
N ILE A 10 4.60 2.90 6.47
CA ILE A 10 4.55 3.85 5.33
C ILE A 10 5.51 3.45 4.22
N GLU A 11 6.67 2.90 4.54
CA GLU A 11 7.57 2.37 3.52
C GLU A 11 6.97 1.14 2.82
N VAL A 12 6.24 0.29 3.55
CA VAL A 12 5.48 -0.81 2.94
C VAL A 12 4.35 -0.27 2.06
N ALA A 13 3.60 0.74 2.51
CA ALA A 13 2.56 1.37 1.70
C ALA A 13 3.12 1.96 0.39
N ALA A 14 4.22 2.71 0.49
CA ALA A 14 4.91 3.29 -0.66
C ALA A 14 5.46 2.21 -1.60
N TYR A 15 5.98 1.11 -1.05
CA TYR A 15 6.43 -0.04 -1.83
C TYR A 15 5.29 -0.65 -2.64
N VAL A 16 4.16 -0.98 -2.02
CA VAL A 16 2.99 -1.55 -2.71
C VAL A 16 2.43 -0.56 -3.74
N GLN A 17 2.30 0.71 -3.37
CA GLN A 17 1.84 1.77 -4.27
C GLN A 17 2.74 1.91 -5.51
N THR A 18 4.07 1.82 -5.35
CA THR A 18 5.02 1.88 -6.47
C THR A 18 4.81 0.72 -7.46
N HIS A 19 4.53 -0.49 -6.96
CA HIS A 19 4.29 -1.66 -7.81
C HIS A 19 2.96 -1.60 -8.56
N LEU A 20 1.92 -1.12 -7.88
CA LEU A 20 0.62 -0.87 -8.49
C LEU A 20 0.71 0.24 -9.56
N GLN A 21 1.42 1.33 -9.25
CA GLN A 21 1.61 2.44 -10.18
C GLN A 21 2.38 2.02 -11.44
N ALA A 22 3.35 1.13 -11.32
CA ALA A 22 4.09 0.57 -12.46
C ALA A 22 3.18 -0.21 -13.44
N GLN A 23 2.02 -0.69 -12.98
CA GLN A 23 0.98 -1.31 -13.81
C GLN A 23 -0.18 -0.37 -14.17
N GLY A 24 -0.01 0.94 -13.96
CA GLY A 24 -1.03 1.95 -14.23
C GLY A 24 -2.17 2.01 -13.21
N VAL A 25 -2.00 1.36 -12.05
CA VAL A 25 -2.98 1.39 -10.96
C VAL A 25 -2.63 2.50 -9.98
N SER A 26 -3.40 3.59 -10.02
CA SER A 26 -3.24 4.73 -9.11
C SER A 26 -4.02 4.50 -7.82
N VAL A 27 -3.33 4.51 -6.69
CA VAL A 27 -3.90 4.33 -5.34
C VAL A 27 -3.44 5.40 -4.38
N ILE A 28 -4.23 5.64 -3.33
CA ILE A 28 -3.85 6.48 -2.18
C ILE A 28 -3.91 5.68 -0.88
N LEU A 29 -3.05 6.03 0.07
CA LEU A 29 -3.15 5.53 1.44
C LEU A 29 -4.40 6.13 2.12
N SER A 30 -5.13 5.28 2.83
CA SER A 30 -6.34 5.63 3.56
C SER A 30 -6.39 4.89 4.91
N GLY A 31 -7.54 4.94 5.58
CA GLY A 31 -7.76 4.19 6.80
C GLY A 31 -6.87 4.60 7.98
N GLY A 32 -6.65 3.66 8.89
CA GLY A 32 -5.93 3.90 10.14
C GLY A 32 -4.46 4.28 9.95
N ALA A 33 -3.80 3.73 8.92
CA ALA A 33 -2.40 4.04 8.60
C ALA A 33 -2.21 5.50 8.16
N SER A 34 -3.15 6.07 7.38
CA SER A 34 -3.13 7.50 7.05
C SER A 34 -3.32 8.37 8.30
N VAL A 35 -4.27 8.02 9.17
CA VAL A 35 -4.50 8.76 10.42
C VAL A 35 -3.27 8.70 11.32
N ALA A 36 -2.67 7.52 11.50
CA ALA A 36 -1.45 7.33 12.26
C ALA A 36 -0.32 8.23 11.73
N PHE A 37 -0.11 8.26 10.41
CA PHE A 37 0.91 9.10 9.80
C PHE A 37 0.68 10.59 10.03
N TYR A 38 -0.53 11.10 9.78
CA TYR A 38 -0.84 12.53 9.92
C TYR A 38 -1.01 12.99 11.38
N SER A 39 -1.01 12.06 12.33
CA SER A 39 -1.10 12.35 13.77
C SER A 39 0.20 12.08 14.53
N ASP A 40 1.34 12.01 13.84
CA ASP A 40 2.64 11.67 14.44
C ASP A 40 2.61 10.36 15.25
N ASN A 41 1.90 9.35 14.74
CA ASN A 41 1.67 8.04 15.35
C ASN A 41 0.96 8.07 16.72
N GLN A 42 0.12 9.08 16.98
CA GLN A 42 -0.78 9.08 18.15
C GLN A 42 -1.82 7.95 18.10
N TYR A 43 -2.09 7.44 16.89
CA TYR A 43 -2.92 6.26 16.66
C TYR A 43 -2.07 5.15 16.02
N VAL A 44 -2.41 3.91 16.33
CA VAL A 44 -1.73 2.72 15.79
C VAL A 44 -2.72 1.95 14.92
N SER A 45 -2.29 1.57 13.72
CA SER A 45 -3.03 0.68 12.81
C SER A 45 -2.18 -0.55 12.53
N ALA A 46 -2.83 -1.72 12.47
CA ALA A 46 -2.18 -3.01 12.25
C ALA A 46 -2.12 -3.40 10.76
N ASP A 47 -2.80 -2.65 9.90
CA ASP A 47 -3.09 -2.96 8.50
C ASP A 47 -2.79 -1.77 7.58
N LEU A 48 -2.93 -1.99 6.26
CA LEU A 48 -2.69 -0.97 5.24
C LEU A 48 -3.87 -0.96 4.27
N ASP A 49 -4.54 0.19 4.19
CA ASP A 49 -5.65 0.41 3.26
C ASP A 49 -5.23 1.32 2.12
N LEU A 50 -5.21 0.76 0.90
CA LEU A 50 -4.99 1.52 -0.34
C LEU A 50 -6.27 1.56 -1.16
N VAL A 51 -6.69 2.76 -1.57
CA VAL A 51 -7.91 2.97 -2.37
C VAL A 51 -7.54 3.44 -3.77
N CYS A 52 -8.12 2.79 -4.78
CA CYS A 52 -7.94 3.19 -6.18
C CYS A 52 -8.56 4.58 -6.42
N THR A 53 -7.80 5.48 -7.04
CA THR A 53 -8.30 6.82 -7.42
C THR A 53 -9.00 6.82 -8.77
N LEU A 54 -8.75 5.79 -9.58
CA LEU A 54 -9.30 5.61 -10.92
C LEU A 54 -9.89 4.22 -11.04
N PHE A 55 -10.78 4.03 -12.01
CA PHE A 55 -11.28 2.70 -12.33
C PHE A 55 -10.13 1.80 -12.77
N THR A 56 -10.00 0.65 -12.12
CA THR A 56 -9.01 -0.36 -12.47
C THR A 56 -9.64 -1.74 -12.45
N LYS A 57 -9.09 -2.65 -13.25
CA LYS A 57 -9.55 -4.04 -13.25
C LYS A 57 -8.94 -4.77 -12.05
N GLN A 58 -9.78 -5.40 -11.25
CA GLN A 58 -9.36 -6.19 -10.08
C GLN A 58 -8.23 -7.18 -10.40
N ARG A 59 -8.29 -7.83 -11.56
CA ARG A 59 -7.26 -8.75 -12.02
C ARG A 59 -5.85 -8.17 -12.05
N ILE A 60 -5.69 -6.89 -12.40
CA ILE A 60 -4.37 -6.23 -12.43
C ILE A 60 -3.83 -6.09 -11.01
N ILE A 61 -4.70 -5.74 -10.05
CA ILE A 61 -4.33 -5.67 -8.63
C ILE A 61 -3.90 -7.06 -8.15
N GLU A 62 -4.67 -8.10 -8.45
CA GLU A 62 -4.36 -9.48 -8.07
C GLU A 62 -3.02 -9.95 -8.63
N GLU A 63 -2.77 -9.71 -9.92
CA GLU A 63 -1.51 -10.03 -10.58
C GLU A 63 -0.33 -9.33 -9.89
N VAL A 64 -0.42 -8.02 -9.61
CA VAL A 64 0.61 -7.29 -8.86
C VAL A 64 0.81 -7.88 -7.47
N MET A 65 -0.27 -8.09 -6.71
CA MET A 65 -0.18 -8.58 -5.35
C MET A 65 0.41 -10.01 -5.28
N HIS A 66 0.15 -10.86 -6.28
CA HIS A 66 0.81 -12.17 -6.40
C HIS A 66 2.32 -12.04 -6.56
N THR A 67 2.81 -11.07 -7.37
CA THR A 67 4.26 -10.83 -7.49
C THR A 67 4.90 -10.37 -6.17
N LEU A 68 4.11 -9.74 -5.29
CA LEU A 68 4.55 -9.26 -3.99
C LEU A 68 4.49 -10.33 -2.88
N GLY A 69 4.08 -11.56 -3.20
CA GLY A 69 4.05 -12.67 -2.26
C GLY A 69 2.68 -12.95 -1.64
N ARG A 70 1.59 -12.39 -2.18
CA ARG A 70 0.25 -12.88 -1.86
C ARG A 70 0.09 -14.27 -2.48
N SER A 71 0.04 -15.29 -1.62
CA SER A 71 -0.31 -16.67 -1.97
C SER A 71 -1.79 -16.80 -2.31
#